data_AF-A0A1I7WF33-F1
#
_entry.id   AF-A0A1I7WF33-F1
#
_cell.length_a   1.000
_cell.length_b   1.000
_cell.length_c   1.000
_cell.angle_alpha   90.00
_cell.angle_beta   90.00
_cell.angle_gamma   90.00
#
_symmetry.space_group_name_H-M   'P 1'
#
loop_
_entity.id
_entity.type
_entity.pdbx_description
1 polymer ?
#
loop_
_entity_poly.entity_id
_entity_poly.type
_entity_poly.pdbx_seq_one_letter_code
_entity_poly.pdbx_strand_id
1 'polypeptide(L)' 'MPPPQNVNELQSFLGMITYYTSFVSKMRQMRAPLDALLRKGVRYIWSKECQKAFTAVKEV' A
#
# COMPACT_ATOMS: atom_id res chain seq x y z
N MET A 1 -3.42 -12.08 5.55
CA MET A 1 -3.73 -11.51 4.22
C MET A 1 -2.55 -11.74 3.30
N PRO A 2 -2.75 -12.36 2.13
CA PRO A 2 -1.74 -12.42 1.10
C PRO A 2 -1.41 -11.01 0.58
N PRO A 3 -0.20 -10.77 0.04
CA PRO A 3 0.09 -9.53 -0.66
C PRO A 3 -0.83 -9.40 -1.88
N PRO A 4 -1.38 -8.21 -2.15
CA PRO A 4 -2.27 -8.01 -3.29
C PRO A 4 -1.51 -8.31 -4.58
N GLN A 5 -2.09 -9.15 -5.43
CA GLN A 5 -1.49 -9.48 -6.74
C GLN A 5 -1.97 -8.53 -7.84
N ASN A 6 -3.06 -7.80 -7.57
CA ASN A 6 -3.68 -6.88 -8.51
C ASN A 6 -3.81 -5.47 -7.93
N VAL A 7 -3.83 -4.49 -8.84
CA VAL A 7 -4.09 -3.08 -8.51
C VAL A 7 -5.42 -2.93 -7.76
N ASN A 8 -6.48 -3.64 -8.16
CA ASN A 8 -7.79 -3.60 -7.51
C ASN A 8 -7.75 -4.05 -6.05
N GLU A 9 -7.01 -5.11 -5.74
CA GLU A 9 -6.84 -5.60 -4.36
C GLU A 9 -6.05 -4.60 -3.54
N LEU A 10 -4.99 -4.03 -4.11
CA LEU A 10 -4.20 -2.98 -3.47
C LEU A 10 -5.03 -1.73 -3.19
N GLN A 11 -5.89 -1.33 -4.12
CA GLN A 11 -6.81 -0.19 -3.98
C GLN A 11 -7.82 -0.41 -2.86
N SER A 12 -8.39 -1.62 -2.79
CA SER A 12 -9.32 -2.01 -1.72
C SER A 12 -8.63 -1.99 -0.36
N PHE A 13 -7.40 -2.51 -0.29
CA PHE A 13 -6.58 -2.50 0.91
C PHE A 13 -6.25 -1.07 1.36
N LEU A 14 -5.76 -0.22 0.46
CA LEU A 14 -5.49 1.19 0.77
C LEU A 14 -6.76 1.93 1.20
N GLY A 15 -7.92 1.63 0.61
CA GLY A 15 -9.22 2.14 1.03
C GLY A 15 -9.49 1.84 2.50
N MET A 16 -9.36 0.57 2.91
CA MET A 16 -9.53 0.17 4.32
C MET A 16 -8.56 0.89 5.25
N ILE A 17 -7.28 0.94 4.86
CA ILE A 17 -6.25 1.54 5.70
C ILE A 17 -6.43 3.07 5.77
N THR A 18 -7.17 3.70 4.84
CA THR A 18 -7.26 5.18 4.80
C THR A 18 -7.94 5.70 6.05
N TYR A 19 -8.82 4.89 6.63
CA TYR A 19 -9.37 5.11 7.97
C TYR A 19 -8.29 5.24 9.07
N TYR A 20 -7.22 4.45 8.98
CA TYR A 20 -6.12 4.41 9.95
C TYR A 20 -5.04 5.48 9.69
N THR A 21 -5.02 6.10 8.52
CA THR A 21 -4.03 7.15 8.21
C THR A 21 -4.13 8.37 9.12
N SER A 22 -5.31 8.63 9.69
CA SER A 22 -5.52 9.68 10.69
C SER A 22 -4.80 9.41 12.02
N PHE A 23 -4.54 8.14 12.34
CA PHE A 23 -3.91 7.71 13.59
C PHE A 23 -2.40 7.54 13.46
N VAL A 24 -1.91 7.30 12.23
CA VAL A 24 -0.51 7.00 11.98
C VAL A 24 0.08 8.06 11.06
N SER A 25 0.69 9.09 11.64
CA SER A 25 1.32 10.19 10.85
C SER A 25 2.38 9.70 9.86
N LYS A 26 3.00 8.54 10.10
CA LYS A 26 3.98 7.92 9.20
C LYS A 26 3.36 7.03 8.11
N MET A 27 2.05 6.76 8.12
CA MET A 27 1.43 5.88 7.13
C MET A 27 1.53 6.44 5.71
N ARG A 28 1.50 7.77 5.54
CA ARG A 28 1.67 8.38 4.21
C ARG A 28 3.03 8.05 3.60
N GLN A 29 4.07 8.01 4.42
CA GLN A 29 5.43 7.66 3.99
C GLN A 29 5.55 6.16 3.69
N MET A 30 4.88 5.32 4.48
CA MET A 30 4.87 3.87 4.26
C MET A 30 4.03 3.48 3.04
N ARG A 31 2.97 4.21 2.73
CA ARG A 31 2.14 3.99 1.54
C ARG A 31 2.74 4.52 0.26
N ALA A 32 3.71 5.43 0.30
CA ALA A 32 4.34 6.00 -0.89
C ALA A 32 4.72 4.96 -1.98
N PRO A 33 5.38 3.82 -1.66
CA PRO A 33 5.66 2.78 -2.66
C PRO A 33 4.41 2.01 -3.13
N LEU A 34 3.33 1.97 -2.34
CA LEU A 34 2.05 1.36 -2.74
C LEU A 34 1.24 2.32 -3.63
N ASP A 35 1.19 3.62 -3.31
CA ASP A 35 0.62 4.66 -4.16
C ASP A 35 1.33 4.77 -5.51
N ALA A 36 2.66 4.55 -5.55
CA ALA A 36 3.42 4.50 -6.78
C ALA A 36 2.96 3.37 -7.72
N LEU A 37 2.54 2.21 -7.19
CA LEU A 37 1.98 1.09 -7.97
C LEU A 37 0.60 1.39 -8.55
N LEU A 38 -0.11 2.38 -8.00
CA LEU A 38 -1.43 2.81 -8.43
C LEU A 38 -1.40 3.97 -9.42
N ARG A 39 -0.22 4.51 -9.74
CA ARG A 39 -0.10 5.58 -10.73
C ARG A 39 -0.46 5.08 -12.13
N LYS A 40 -1.27 5.88 -12.82
CA LYS A 40 -1.71 5.62 -14.20
C LYS A 40 -0.50 5.50 -15.12
N GLY A 41 -0.37 4.38 -15.83
CA GLY A 41 0.73 4.12 -16.76
C GLY A 41 1.95 3.39 -16.15
N VAL A 42 1.94 3.08 -14.86
CA VAL A 42 2.98 2.27 -14.22
C VAL A 42 2.58 0.80 -14.28
N ARG A 43 3.51 -0.08 -14.66
CA ARG A 43 3.30 -1.54 -14.55
C ARG A 43 3.24 -1.92 -13.09
N TYR A 44 2.24 -2.71 -12.70
CA TYR A 44 2.15 -3.25 -11.36
C TYR A 44 3.30 -4.24 -11.11
N ILE A 45 4.39 -3.75 -10.55
CA ILE A 45 5.60 -4.52 -10.25
C ILE A 45 5.77 -4.53 -8.75
N TRP A 46 5.37 -5.63 -8.12
CA TRP A 46 5.50 -5.78 -6.68
C TRP A 46 6.98 -5.91 -6.29
N SER A 47 7.54 -4.82 -5.77
CA SER A 47 8.95 -4.77 -5.35
C SER A 47 9.11 -5.11 -3.87
N LYS A 48 10.36 -5.33 -3.44
CA LYS A 48 10.68 -5.53 -2.02
C LYS A 48 10.29 -4.33 -1.15
N GLU A 49 10.32 -3.11 -1.70
CA GLU A 49 9.88 -1.90 -1.02
C GLU A 49 8.35 -1.89 -0.82
N CYS A 50 7.58 -2.32 -1.83
CA CYS A 50 6.13 -2.49 -1.71
C CYS A 50 5.78 -3.55 -0.66
N GLN A 51 6.52 -4.66 -0.61
CA GLN A 51 6.34 -5.69 0.43
C GLN A 51 6.65 -5.13 1.83
N LYS A 52 7.75 -4.38 1.99
CA LYS A 52 8.09 -3.74 3.28
C LYS A 52 6.99 -2.78 3.72
N ALA A 53 6.50 -1.93 2.83
CA ALA A 53 5.40 -1.02 3.08
C ALA A 53 4.11 -1.75 3.49
N PHE A 54 3.76 -2.82 2.76
CA PHE A 54 2.59 -3.64 3.07
C PHE A 54 2.69 -4.28 4.46
N THR A 55 3.85 -4.85 4.81
CA THR A 55 4.08 -5.44 6.14
C THR A 55 4.02 -4.37 7.23
N ALA A 56 4.67 -3.23 7.01
CA ALA A 56 4.72 -2.18 8.02
C ALA A 56 3.35 -1.54 8.28
N VAL A 57 2.48 -1.47 7.26
CA VAL A 57 1.09 -1.02 7.42
C VAL A 57 0.21 -2.06 8.11
N LYS A 58 0.53 -3.35 7.93
CA LYS A 58 -0.17 -4.46 8.59
C LYS A 58 0.21 -4.61 10.08
N GLU A 59 1.38 -4.11 10.46
CA GLU A 59 1.92 -4.20 11.82
C GLU A 59 1.50 -3.02 12.72
N VAL A 60 0.71 -2.07 12.19
CA VAL A 60 0.04 -1.01 12.96
C VAL A 60 -1.33 -1.47 13.43
#